data_AF-A0A1A7ZZP0-F1
#
_entry.id   AF-A0A1A7ZZP0-F1
#
_cell.length_a   1.000
_cell.length_b   1.000
_cell.length_c   1.000
_cell.angle_alpha   90.00
_cell.angle_beta   90.00
_cell.angle_gamma   90.00
#
_symmetry.space_group_name_H-M   'P 1'
#
loop_
_entity.id
_entity.type
_entity.pdbx_description
1 polymer ?
#
loop_
_entity_poly.entity_id
_entity_poly.type
_entity_poly.pdbx_seq_one_letter_code
_entity_poly.pdbx_strand_id
1 'polypeptide(L)'
;SEHVISLGRYLMQPFKTLFIVLSEFLFSSVDLDVAEEYSALEEISDEEAAGISIPANIPPASNSLRDYVDKSETLTKLVQLGVHLWKLEQRPNVGSMLLRLDFNTDVAPRLLFLKQIGVENSRLGYIITHNPFILTADLDNLQA
;
A
#
# COMPACT_ATOMS: atom_id res chain seq x y z
N SER A 1 -46.30 -8.80 3.04
CA SER A 1 -45.21 -7.99 2.47
C SER A 1 -43.90 -8.68 2.85
N GLU A 2 -43.52 -9.69 2.07
CA GLU A 2 -42.34 -10.54 2.32
C GLU A 2 -41.46 -10.66 1.05
N HIS A 3 -41.40 -9.61 0.24
CA HIS A 3 -40.74 -9.65 -1.07
C HIS A 3 -39.51 -8.75 -1.18
N VAL A 4 -38.86 -8.38 -0.08
CA VAL A 4 -37.65 -7.54 -0.09
C VAL A 4 -36.43 -8.11 0.63
N ILE A 5 -36.53 -9.28 1.28
CA ILE A 5 -35.38 -9.87 2.01
C ILE A 5 -34.60 -10.91 1.17
N SER A 6 -35.07 -11.24 -0.04
CA SER A 6 -34.48 -12.33 -0.86
C SER A 6 -33.75 -11.89 -2.13
N LEU A 7 -33.10 -10.72 -2.13
CA LEU A 7 -32.22 -10.31 -3.25
C LEU A 7 -30.76 -10.04 -2.83
N GLY A 8 -30.49 -9.89 -1.53
CA GLY A 8 -29.12 -9.70 -1.02
C GLY A 8 -28.26 -10.96 -0.93
N ARG A 9 -28.76 -12.13 -1.33
CA ARG A 9 -28.05 -13.42 -1.21
C ARG A 9 -27.57 -14.03 -2.54
N TYR A 10 -27.77 -13.36 -3.67
CA TYR A 10 -27.57 -13.97 -4.99
C TYR A 10 -26.52 -13.32 -5.91
N LEU A 11 -25.62 -12.48 -5.39
CA LEU A 11 -24.53 -11.88 -6.19
C LEU A 11 -23.14 -12.05 -5.57
N MET A 12 -22.88 -13.19 -4.93
CA MET A 12 -21.56 -13.56 -4.40
C MET A 12 -21.14 -15.00 -4.72
N GLN A 13 -21.77 -15.62 -5.73
CA GLN A 13 -21.61 -17.06 -5.99
C GLN A 13 -20.44 -17.47 -6.92
N PRO A 14 -19.88 -16.67 -7.85
CA PRO A 14 -18.73 -17.14 -8.63
C PRO A 14 -17.37 -16.81 -7.99
N PHE A 15 -17.28 -15.74 -7.18
CA PHE A 15 -16.01 -15.31 -6.60
C PHE A 15 -15.52 -16.20 -5.47
N LYS A 16 -16.44 -16.83 -4.73
CA LYS A 16 -16.08 -17.69 -3.60
C LYS A 16 -15.40 -18.97 -4.08
N THR A 17 -15.91 -19.57 -5.16
CA THR A 17 -15.30 -20.77 -5.75
C THR A 17 -13.93 -20.46 -6.37
N LEU A 18 -13.80 -19.32 -7.08
CA LEU A 18 -12.52 -18.94 -7.67
C LEU A 18 -11.46 -18.61 -6.60
N PHE A 19 -11.86 -17.98 -5.50
CA PHE A 19 -10.97 -17.70 -4.36
C PHE A 19 -10.53 -18.98 -3.64
N ILE A 20 -11.43 -19.96 -3.48
CA ILE A 20 -11.10 -21.26 -2.87
C ILE A 20 -10.10 -22.03 -3.76
N VAL A 21 -10.36 -22.12 -5.07
CA VAL A 21 -9.46 -22.83 -6.00
C VAL A 21 -8.07 -22.15 -6.10
N LEU A 22 -8.02 -20.81 -6.03
CA LEU A 22 -6.75 -20.07 -5.97
C LEU A 22 -6.02 -20.28 -4.64
N SER A 23 -6.74 -20.40 -3.52
CA SER A 23 -6.12 -20.73 -2.23
C SER A 23 -5.58 -22.17 -2.21
N GLU A 24 -6.29 -23.14 -2.78
CA GLU A 24 -5.82 -24.53 -2.87
C GLU A 24 -4.60 -24.67 -3.78
N PHE A 25 -4.51 -23.89 -4.87
CA PHE A 25 -3.37 -23.90 -5.78
C PHE A 25 -2.11 -23.21 -5.20
N LEU A 26 -2.27 -22.13 -4.43
CA LEU A 26 -1.14 -21.46 -3.77
C LEU A 26 -0.59 -22.26 -2.59
N PHE A 27 -1.44 -23.04 -1.91
CA PHE A 27 -1.03 -23.81 -0.74
C PHE A 27 -0.22 -25.07 -1.09
N SER A 28 -0.41 -25.64 -2.28
CA SER A 28 0.26 -26.91 -2.67
C SER A 28 1.74 -26.77 -3.06
N SER A 29 2.29 -25.57 -3.18
CA SER A 29 3.70 -25.35 -3.58
C SER A 29 4.61 -24.96 -2.42
N VAL A 30 4.11 -24.93 -1.19
CA VAL A 30 4.89 -24.56 -0.02
C VAL A 30 4.98 -25.78 0.90
N ASP A 31 5.96 -26.62 0.63
CA ASP A 31 6.38 -27.69 1.53
C ASP A 31 7.07 -27.02 2.73
N LEU A 32 6.27 -26.56 3.69
CA LEU A 32 6.71 -25.98 4.96
C LEU A 32 6.14 -26.86 6.07
N ASP A 33 6.95 -27.84 6.47
CA ASP A 33 6.76 -28.62 7.68
C ASP A 33 6.55 -27.69 8.89
N VAL A 34 5.42 -27.88 9.56
CA VAL A 34 5.09 -27.46 10.94
C VAL A 34 5.28 -25.98 11.25
N ALA A 35 4.18 -25.22 11.27
CA ALA A 35 3.99 -24.10 12.18
C ALA A 35 2.49 -23.88 12.42
N GLU A 36 2.14 -23.65 13.69
CA GLU A 36 0.78 -23.62 14.22
C GLU A 36 -0.14 -22.64 13.49
N GLU A 37 -1.40 -23.04 13.28
CA GLU A 37 -2.46 -22.17 12.74
C GLU A 37 -2.82 -21.09 13.77
N TYR A 38 -2.00 -20.04 13.90
CA TYR A 38 -2.32 -18.89 14.74
C TYR A 38 -3.55 -18.17 14.18
N SER A 39 -4.58 -18.00 15.00
CA SER A 39 -5.77 -17.26 14.62
C SER A 39 -5.44 -15.76 14.62
N ALA A 40 -5.93 -15.02 13.61
CA ALA A 40 -5.61 -13.58 13.47
C ALA A 40 -6.05 -12.69 14.65
N LEU A 41 -6.81 -13.22 15.60
CA LEU A 41 -7.30 -12.54 16.83
C LEU A 41 -6.89 -13.26 18.12
N GLU A 42 -5.83 -14.08 18.08
CA GLU A 42 -5.32 -14.74 19.28
C GLU A 42 -4.73 -13.73 20.27
N GLU A 43 -5.00 -13.94 21.55
CA GLU A 43 -4.50 -13.09 22.63
C GLU A 43 -3.00 -13.34 22.81
N ILE A 44 -2.19 -12.29 22.64
CA ILE A 44 -0.74 -12.36 22.79
C ILE A 44 -0.41 -12.42 24.29
N SER A 45 0.48 -13.33 24.68
CA SER A 45 0.97 -13.47 26.05
C SER A 45 1.86 -12.28 26.48
N ASP A 46 1.97 -12.00 27.79
CA ASP A 46 2.76 -10.88 28.31
C ASP A 46 4.25 -10.99 27.90
N GLU A 47 4.77 -12.22 27.83
CA GLU A 47 6.14 -12.51 27.40
C GLU A 47 6.38 -12.24 25.91
N GLU A 48 5.42 -12.57 25.04
CA GLU A 48 5.51 -12.28 23.61
C GLU A 48 5.33 -10.80 23.33
N ALA A 49 4.42 -10.14 24.05
CA ALA A 49 4.24 -8.70 23.98
C ALA A 49 5.55 -7.94 24.30
N ALA A 50 6.32 -8.42 25.29
CA ALA A 50 7.62 -7.85 25.64
C ALA A 50 8.70 -8.07 24.56
N GLY A 51 8.53 -9.06 23.67
CA GLY A 51 9.42 -9.36 22.55
C GLY A 51 9.17 -8.53 21.29
N ILE A 52 8.05 -7.80 21.21
CA ILE A 52 7.73 -6.94 20.07
C ILE A 52 8.68 -5.74 20.04
N SER A 53 9.77 -5.88 19.29
CA SER A 53 10.74 -4.81 19.10
C SER A 53 10.19 -3.77 18.12
N ILE A 54 9.80 -2.60 18.62
CA ILE A 54 9.52 -1.46 17.76
C ILE A 54 10.85 -0.94 17.22
N PRO A 55 11.04 -0.83 15.89
CA PRO A 55 12.27 -0.29 15.33
C PRO A 55 12.48 1.13 15.87
N ALA A 56 13.56 1.31 16.64
CA ALA A 56 13.88 2.53 17.40
C ALA A 56 14.10 3.80 16.54
N ASN A 57 13.98 3.68 15.22
CA ASN A 57 14.27 4.77 14.29
C ASN A 57 13.05 5.66 14.00
N ILE A 58 11.85 5.39 14.51
CA ILE A 58 10.69 6.26 14.22
C ILE A 58 10.72 7.48 15.17
N PRO A 59 10.74 8.72 14.66
CA PRO A 59 10.68 9.90 15.53
C PRO A 59 9.37 9.89 16.34
N PRO A 60 9.42 10.15 17.66
CA PRO A 60 8.27 9.96 18.56
C PRO A 60 7.08 10.88 18.27
N ALA A 61 7.32 12.02 17.63
CA ALA A 61 6.32 12.86 16.99
C ALA A 61 7.06 13.75 15.99
N SER A 62 6.79 13.59 14.70
CA SER A 62 7.31 14.50 13.68
C SER A 62 6.15 15.23 13.03
N ASN A 63 6.36 16.52 12.80
CA ASN A 63 5.43 17.42 12.12
C ASN A 63 5.81 17.63 10.64
N SER A 64 6.85 16.96 10.14
CA SER A 64 7.31 17.11 8.76
C SER A 64 7.81 15.80 8.15
N LEU A 65 7.47 15.57 6.88
CA LEU A 65 7.99 14.45 6.10
C LEU A 65 9.52 14.47 5.99
N ARG A 66 10.16 15.63 6.18
CA ARG A 66 11.62 15.77 6.18
C ARG A 66 12.30 14.82 7.17
N ASP A 67 11.74 14.63 8.36
CA ASP A 67 12.34 13.81 9.42
C ASP A 67 12.31 12.30 9.10
N TYR A 68 11.59 11.91 8.04
CA TYR A 68 11.45 10.54 7.57
C TYR A 68 12.22 10.27 6.28
N VAL A 69 12.78 11.28 5.60
CA VAL A 69 13.46 11.10 4.31
C VAL A 69 14.60 10.09 4.45
N ASP A 70 15.44 10.23 5.46
CA ASP A 70 16.59 9.34 5.71
C ASP A 70 16.19 7.92 6.16
N LYS A 71 14.89 7.68 6.38
CA LYS A 71 14.34 6.43 6.93
C LYS A 71 13.45 5.68 5.94
N SER A 72 12.98 6.37 4.91
CA SER A 72 12.10 5.82 3.88
C SER A 72 12.77 5.93 2.52
N GLU A 73 13.07 4.78 1.92
CA GLU A 73 13.58 4.71 0.55
C GLU A 73 12.63 5.41 -0.43
N THR A 74 11.32 5.22 -0.26
CA THR A 74 10.29 5.86 -1.07
C THR A 74 10.39 7.38 -1.01
N LEU A 75 10.44 7.98 0.19
CA LEU A 75 10.54 9.43 0.34
C LEU A 75 11.86 9.97 -0.22
N THR A 76 12.98 9.27 0.01
CA THR A 76 14.29 9.62 -0.56
C THR A 76 14.22 9.69 -2.09
N LYS A 77 13.68 8.65 -2.73
CA LYS A 77 13.57 8.60 -4.19
C LYS A 77 12.60 9.65 -4.74
N LEU A 78 11.50 9.94 -4.04
CA LEU A 78 10.59 11.03 -4.43
C LEU A 78 11.29 12.40 -4.40
N VAL A 79 12.14 12.67 -3.40
CA VAL A 79 12.97 13.89 -3.37
C VAL A 79 13.95 13.93 -4.54
N GLN A 80 14.61 12.81 -4.86
CA GLN A 80 15.52 12.71 -6.01
C GLN A 80 14.80 12.94 -7.35
N LEU A 81 13.52 12.57 -7.45
CA LEU A 81 12.65 12.86 -8.60
C LEU A 81 12.21 14.34 -8.69
N GLY A 82 12.58 15.18 -7.71
CA GLY A 82 12.22 16.59 -7.65
C GLY A 82 10.84 16.85 -7.06
N VAL A 83 10.30 15.93 -6.24
CA VAL A 83 9.01 16.13 -5.56
C VAL A 83 9.18 17.06 -4.36
N HIS A 84 8.31 18.08 -4.28
CA HIS A 84 8.31 19.01 -3.15
C HIS A 84 7.48 18.47 -1.97
N LEU A 85 8.08 17.62 -1.12
CA LEU A 85 7.40 17.01 0.03
C LEU A 85 6.74 18.04 0.97
N TRP A 86 7.33 19.22 1.13
CA TRP A 86 6.78 20.30 1.96
C TRP A 86 5.42 20.83 1.48
N LYS A 87 5.09 20.68 0.18
CA LYS A 87 3.76 21.00 -0.36
C LYS A 87 2.78 19.85 -0.13
N LEU A 88 3.27 18.62 -0.13
CA LEU A 88 2.47 17.42 0.04
C LEU A 88 2.05 17.22 1.49
N GLU A 89 2.93 17.51 2.45
CA GLU A 89 2.62 17.40 3.89
C GLU A 89 1.54 18.39 4.35
N GLN A 90 1.33 19.49 3.63
CA GLN A 90 0.25 20.45 3.90
C GLN A 90 -1.13 19.94 3.49
N ARG A 91 -1.20 18.90 2.66
CA ARG A 91 -2.47 18.34 2.19
C ARG A 91 -2.95 17.26 3.16
N PRO A 92 -4.24 17.27 3.55
CA PRO A 92 -4.78 16.27 4.46
C PRO A 92 -4.58 14.88 3.87
N ASN A 93 -4.18 13.92 4.72
CA ASN A 93 -3.97 12.51 4.39
C ASN A 93 -2.84 12.21 3.39
N VAL A 94 -2.19 13.20 2.76
CA VAL A 94 -1.14 12.94 1.78
C VAL A 94 0.16 12.51 2.45
N GLY A 95 0.55 13.16 3.55
CA GLY A 95 1.76 12.76 4.29
C GLY A 95 1.69 11.31 4.79
N SER A 96 0.58 10.93 5.41
CA SER A 96 0.35 9.57 5.88
C SER A 96 0.22 8.56 4.73
N MET A 97 -0.39 8.96 3.60
CA MET A 97 -0.42 8.14 2.38
C MET A 97 0.99 7.84 1.89
N LEU A 98 1.85 8.85 1.73
CA LEU A 98 3.21 8.67 1.22
C LEU A 98 4.08 7.78 2.10
N LEU A 99 3.90 7.84 3.42
CA LEU A 99 4.63 7.01 4.38
C LEU A 99 4.28 5.52 4.29
N ARG A 100 3.13 5.18 3.72
CA ARG A 100 2.65 3.79 3.56
C ARG A 100 3.05 3.15 2.24
N LEU A 101 3.59 3.93 1.30
CA LEU A 101 3.93 3.45 -0.04
C LEU A 101 5.28 2.73 -0.05
N ASP A 102 5.32 1.57 -0.70
CA ASP A 102 6.56 0.94 -1.13
C ASP A 102 6.97 1.45 -2.52
N PHE A 103 8.25 1.76 -2.71
CA PHE A 103 8.70 2.35 -3.96
C PHE A 103 8.54 1.37 -5.14
N ASN A 104 8.83 0.09 -4.94
CA ASN A 104 8.90 -0.88 -6.03
C ASN A 104 7.51 -1.39 -6.41
N THR A 105 6.63 -1.64 -5.43
CA THR A 105 5.29 -2.17 -5.70
C THR A 105 4.27 -1.07 -5.99
N ASP A 106 4.39 0.08 -5.32
CA ASP A 106 3.39 1.14 -5.46
C ASP A 106 3.85 2.22 -6.43
N VAL A 107 5.03 2.82 -6.22
CA VAL A 107 5.42 4.03 -6.97
C VAL A 107 5.94 3.71 -8.38
N ALA A 108 6.88 2.78 -8.51
CA ALA A 108 7.59 2.50 -9.76
C ALA A 108 6.66 2.10 -10.93
N PRO A 109 5.61 1.28 -10.73
CA PRO A 109 4.67 0.95 -11.81
C PRO A 109 3.96 2.19 -12.38
N ARG A 110 3.60 3.15 -11.54
CA ARG A 110 2.95 4.40 -11.99
C ARG A 110 3.93 5.32 -12.70
N LEU A 111 5.17 5.40 -12.23
CA LEU A 111 6.22 6.16 -12.94
C LEU A 111 6.49 5.57 -14.33
N LEU A 112 6.55 4.24 -14.42
CA LEU A 112 6.73 3.54 -15.70
C LEU A 112 5.56 3.80 -16.64
N PHE A 113 4.33 3.72 -16.14
CA PHE A 113 3.13 4.05 -16.90
C PHE A 113 3.18 5.48 -17.45
N LEU A 114 3.48 6.47 -16.59
CA LEU A 114 3.60 7.87 -17.01
C LEU A 114 4.65 8.03 -18.12
N LYS A 115 5.77 7.32 -18.03
CA LYS A 115 6.80 7.30 -19.06
C LYS A 115 6.31 6.67 -20.37
N GLN A 116 5.54 5.58 -20.30
CA GLN A 116 4.97 4.91 -21.47
C GLN A 116 4.00 5.80 -22.25
N ILE A 117 3.25 6.67 -21.58
CA ILE A 117 2.37 7.65 -22.21
C ILE A 117 3.09 8.94 -22.65
N GLY A 118 4.43 8.99 -22.57
CA GLY A 118 5.24 10.09 -23.08
C GLY A 118 5.54 11.21 -22.07
N VAL A 119 5.35 10.99 -20.77
CA VAL A 119 5.79 11.95 -19.75
C VAL A 119 7.30 11.90 -19.61
N GLU A 120 7.93 13.04 -19.86
CA GLU A 120 9.36 13.25 -19.64
C GLU A 120 9.76 13.09 -18.18
N ASN A 121 10.94 12.51 -17.92
CA ASN A 121 11.46 12.29 -16.57
C ASN A 121 11.51 13.60 -15.74
N SER A 122 11.83 14.73 -16.39
CA SER A 122 11.88 16.05 -15.76
C SER A 122 10.53 16.57 -15.27
N ARG A 123 9.41 16.03 -15.79
CA ARG A 123 8.05 16.42 -15.40
C ARG A 123 7.46 15.55 -14.30
N LEU A 124 8.04 14.37 -14.01
CA LEU A 124 7.51 13.44 -13.01
C LEU A 124 7.40 14.08 -11.63
N GLY A 125 8.47 14.74 -11.16
CA GLY A 125 8.46 15.45 -9.88
C GLY A 125 7.37 16.54 -9.80
N TYR A 126 7.18 17.29 -10.88
CA TYR A 126 6.12 18.30 -10.98
C TYR A 126 4.73 17.66 -10.89
N ILE A 127 4.48 16.61 -11.66
CA ILE A 127 3.17 15.92 -11.70
C ILE A 127 2.81 15.39 -10.31
N ILE A 128 3.74 14.67 -9.66
CA ILE A 128 3.49 14.08 -8.34
C ILE A 128 3.30 15.18 -7.28
N THR A 129 4.06 16.27 -7.35
CA THR A 129 3.90 17.41 -6.43
C THR A 129 2.50 18.03 -6.53
N HIS A 130 1.91 18.07 -7.74
CA HIS A 130 0.60 18.68 -7.96
C HIS A 130 -0.55 17.69 -7.77
N ASN A 131 -0.36 16.43 -8.16
CA ASN A 131 -1.32 15.34 -8.04
C ASN A 131 -0.66 14.09 -7.42
N PRO A 132 -0.53 14.02 -6.08
CA PRO A 132 0.12 12.89 -5.41
C PRO A 132 -0.70 11.60 -5.47
N PHE A 133 -2.03 11.70 -5.66
CA PHE A 133 -2.93 10.54 -5.75
C PHE A 133 -2.72 9.70 -7.00
N ILE A 134 -1.94 10.20 -7.98
CA ILE A 134 -1.48 9.39 -9.11
C ILE A 134 -0.71 8.15 -8.63
N LEU A 135 -0.03 8.22 -7.48
CA LEU A 135 0.76 7.11 -6.92
C LEU A 135 -0.09 5.98 -6.33
N THR A 136 -1.36 6.24 -6.04
CA THR A 136 -2.33 5.26 -5.52
C THR A 136 -3.42 4.93 -6.53
N ALA A 137 -3.37 5.53 -7.73
CA ALA A 137 -4.33 5.25 -8.77
C ALA A 137 -4.20 3.79 -9.22
N ASP A 138 -5.35 3.22 -9.54
CA ASP A 138 -5.44 1.93 -10.22
C ASP A 138 -4.87 2.09 -11.64
N LEU A 139 -3.93 1.23 -12.00
CA LEU A 139 -3.27 1.28 -13.30
C LEU A 139 -4.25 0.97 -14.44
N ASP A 140 -5.24 0.12 -14.21
CA ASP A 140 -6.25 -0.21 -15.22
C ASP A 140 -7.12 1.02 -15.53
N ASN A 141 -7.43 1.82 -14.50
CA ASN A 141 -8.15 3.09 -14.65
C ASN A 141 -7.31 4.19 -15.31
N LEU A 142 -5.97 4.07 -15.31
CA LEU A 142 -5.09 5.01 -16.00
C LEU A 142 -4.92 4.68 -17.50
N GLN A 143 -5.17 3.43 -17.90
CA GLN A 143 -5.07 2.95 -19.28
C GLN A 143 -6.34 3.16 -20.12
N ALA A 144 -7.47 3.42 -19.46
CA ALA A 144 -8.80 3.50 -20.08
C ALA A 144 -9.08 4.83 -20.82
#